data_AF-A0A6P6XW43-F1
#
_entry.id   AF-A0A6P6XW43-F1
#
_cell.length_a   1.000
_cell.length_b   1.000
_cell.length_c   1.000
_cell.angle_alpha   90.00
_cell.angle_beta   90.00
_cell.angle_gamma   90.00
#
_symmetry.space_group_name_H-M   'P 1'
#
loop_
_entity.id
_entity.type
_entity.pdbx_description
1 polymer ?
#
loop_
_entity_poly.entity_id
_entity_poly.type
_entity_poly.pdbx_seq_one_letter_code
_entity_poly.pdbx_strand_id
1 'polypeptide(L)'
;MVNQLKRSAIKSMKQNTLFDNVTRKNVIKKLRTIIDVVGLPELFIVDEYLDKYYGVYGSINQLIADNYCESYAKLLSYYKYLKIRFMKKDDINIEELYTSSPFMINAFYSPLTNHIEIKPTFIRSPLFDAELPFYVNYGKMGYVIGHEITHCFQDSQCFIEQYRNYSEHSYGLFGNISTLNEDIADNGGLRLAYMIYQAELKRIQNLGKQPELLPRLVAKKITIDQIFFLSLAQLYCRTLTRDRLLKLLNIDPHSPSESRVNVCFQNFDKFAESFNCSIGSPMNPEKRCFLLW
;
A
#
# COMPACT_ATOMS: atom_id res chain seq x y z
N MET A 1 3.81 11.95 6.59
CA MET A 1 4.15 10.62 6.05
C MET A 1 4.15 10.58 4.52
N VAL A 2 3.01 10.74 3.81
CA VAL A 2 2.92 10.68 2.33
C VAL A 2 4.00 11.51 1.62
N ASN A 3 4.10 12.79 1.96
CA ASN A 3 5.09 13.69 1.37
C ASN A 3 6.55 13.26 1.61
N GLN A 4 6.84 12.62 2.76
CA GLN A 4 8.17 12.09 3.04
C GLN A 4 8.49 10.88 2.14
N LEU A 5 7.53 9.98 1.95
CA LEU A 5 7.70 8.80 1.09
C LEU A 5 7.84 9.18 -0.39
N LYS A 6 7.03 10.13 -0.90
CA LYS A 6 7.21 10.67 -2.27
C LYS A 6 8.60 11.28 -2.45
N ARG A 7 9.10 12.03 -1.46
CA ARG A 7 10.48 12.58 -1.48
C ARG A 7 11.54 11.47 -1.44
N SER A 8 11.32 10.41 -0.66
CA SER A 8 12.20 9.23 -0.61
C SER A 8 12.32 8.57 -1.98
N ALA A 9 11.17 8.32 -2.62
CA ALA A 9 11.11 7.73 -3.96
C ALA A 9 11.86 8.60 -4.98
N ILE A 10 11.60 9.91 -5.00
CA ILE A 10 12.33 10.83 -5.88
C ILE A 10 13.84 10.81 -5.61
N LYS A 11 14.26 10.78 -4.34
CA LYS A 11 15.67 10.76 -3.96
C LYS A 11 16.35 9.49 -4.44
N SER A 12 15.74 8.32 -4.22
CA SER A 12 16.33 7.07 -4.67
C SER A 12 16.35 6.98 -6.21
N MET A 13 15.28 7.40 -6.89
CA MET A 13 15.24 7.44 -8.36
C MET A 13 16.34 8.32 -8.97
N LYS A 14 16.78 9.39 -8.29
CA LYS A 14 17.93 10.21 -8.73
C LYS A 14 19.27 9.47 -8.65
N GLN A 15 19.41 8.54 -7.73
CA GLN A 15 20.64 7.76 -7.49
C GLN A 15 20.64 6.44 -8.27
N ASN A 16 19.49 6.06 -8.85
CA ASN A 16 19.33 4.83 -9.60
C ASN A 16 20.24 4.79 -10.83
N THR A 17 20.98 3.70 -11.01
CA THR A 17 21.89 3.47 -12.15
C THR A 17 21.33 2.56 -13.23
N LEU A 18 20.18 1.92 -12.97
CA LEU A 18 19.53 0.98 -13.90
C LEU A 18 18.85 1.71 -15.07
N PHE A 19 18.31 2.91 -14.81
CA PHE A 19 17.67 3.72 -15.83
C PHE A 19 18.60 4.77 -16.42
N ASP A 20 18.46 4.99 -17.72
CA ASP A 20 19.07 6.12 -18.41
C ASP A 20 18.52 7.45 -17.88
N ASN A 21 19.21 8.54 -18.22
CA ASN A 21 18.89 9.86 -17.71
C ASN A 21 17.49 10.37 -18.15
N VAL A 22 17.03 10.00 -19.35
CA VAL A 22 15.73 10.41 -19.88
C VAL A 22 14.63 9.69 -19.10
N THR A 23 14.75 8.38 -18.95
CA THR A 23 13.80 7.55 -18.19
C THR A 23 13.71 8.02 -16.74
N ARG A 24 14.84 8.25 -16.05
CA ARG A 24 14.83 8.80 -14.68
C ARG A 24 14.09 10.13 -14.57
N LYS A 25 14.31 11.06 -15.51
CA LYS A 25 13.62 12.36 -15.51
C LYS A 25 12.11 12.21 -15.67
N ASN A 26 11.66 11.32 -16.54
CA ASN A 26 10.24 11.05 -16.77
C ASN A 26 9.58 10.40 -15.53
N VAL A 27 10.25 9.43 -14.90
CA VAL A 27 9.79 8.84 -13.65
C VAL A 27 9.69 9.89 -12.55
N ILE A 28 10.73 10.72 -12.37
CA ILE A 28 10.71 11.79 -11.35
C ILE A 28 9.58 12.78 -11.63
N LYS A 29 9.30 13.10 -12.90
CA LYS A 29 8.15 13.93 -13.28
C LYS A 29 6.83 13.28 -12.84
N LYS A 30 6.63 11.98 -13.13
CA LYS A 30 5.45 11.21 -12.72
C LYS A 30 5.27 11.19 -11.19
N LEU A 31 6.35 10.90 -10.45
CA LEU A 31 6.33 10.87 -8.98
C LEU A 31 5.96 12.22 -8.36
N ARG A 32 6.42 13.33 -8.97
CA ARG A 32 6.10 14.70 -8.52
C ARG A 32 4.65 15.08 -8.75
N THR A 33 4.02 14.50 -9.77
CA THR A 33 2.62 14.77 -10.13
C THR A 33 1.65 13.77 -9.52
N ILE A 34 2.09 12.92 -8.58
CA ILE A 34 1.16 12.04 -7.86
C ILE A 34 0.25 12.91 -7.01
N ILE A 35 -1.06 12.80 -7.22
CA ILE A 35 -2.08 13.41 -6.37
C ILE A 35 -2.31 12.52 -5.15
N ASP A 36 -2.43 13.07 -3.96
CA ASP A 36 -2.76 12.31 -2.75
C ASP A 36 -4.12 12.71 -2.21
N VAL A 37 -4.98 11.70 -2.04
CA VAL A 37 -6.30 11.80 -1.39
C VAL A 37 -6.20 11.00 -0.09
N VAL A 38 -6.23 11.69 1.05
CA VAL A 38 -5.99 11.08 2.37
C VAL A 38 -7.19 11.35 3.27
N GLY A 39 -7.81 10.29 3.78
CA GLY A 39 -9.04 10.42 4.55
C GLY A 39 -10.17 10.96 3.67
N LEU A 40 -11.26 11.41 4.28
CA LEU A 40 -12.46 11.86 3.57
C LEU A 40 -12.31 13.32 3.08
N PRO A 41 -12.56 13.61 1.78
CA PRO A 41 -12.63 14.98 1.27
C PRO A 41 -13.69 15.79 1.98
N GLU A 42 -13.43 17.07 2.20
CA GLU A 42 -14.33 17.98 2.92
C GLU A 42 -15.72 18.06 2.26
N LEU A 43 -15.80 17.96 0.93
CA LEU A 43 -17.08 17.92 0.20
C LEU A 43 -18.03 16.83 0.69
N PHE A 44 -17.53 15.67 1.13
CA PHE A 44 -18.37 14.58 1.63
C PHE A 44 -18.85 14.79 3.09
N ILE A 45 -18.51 15.91 3.70
CA ILE A 45 -18.97 16.34 5.03
C ILE A 45 -20.02 17.46 4.91
N VAL A 46 -20.24 17.98 3.70
CA VAL A 46 -21.20 19.06 3.44
C VAL A 46 -22.54 18.45 3.03
N ASP A 47 -23.57 18.60 3.87
CA ASP A 47 -24.92 18.06 3.63
C ASP A 47 -25.48 18.50 2.28
N GLU A 48 -25.35 19.78 1.92
CA GLU A 48 -25.82 20.31 0.63
C GLU A 48 -25.13 19.62 -0.56
N TYR A 49 -23.83 19.31 -0.44
CA TYR A 49 -23.11 18.59 -1.47
C TYR A 49 -23.59 17.15 -1.56
N LEU A 50 -23.77 16.46 -0.43
CA LEU A 50 -24.30 15.09 -0.39
C LEU A 50 -25.70 15.03 -1.00
N ASP A 51 -26.59 15.95 -0.62
CA ASP A 51 -27.94 16.06 -1.18
C ASP A 51 -27.90 16.29 -2.68
N LYS A 52 -27.02 17.17 -3.19
CA LYS A 52 -26.81 17.36 -4.62
C LYS A 52 -26.20 16.14 -5.31
N TYR A 53 -25.29 15.44 -4.65
CA TYR A 53 -24.60 14.26 -5.17
C TYR A 53 -25.59 13.11 -5.34
N TYR A 54 -26.41 12.83 -4.32
CA TYR A 54 -27.46 11.81 -4.32
C TYR A 54 -28.79 12.27 -4.94
N GLY A 55 -28.94 13.58 -5.19
CA GLY A 55 -30.16 14.26 -5.63
C GLY A 55 -30.64 13.97 -7.05
N VAL A 56 -30.08 12.98 -7.76
CA VAL A 56 -30.64 12.46 -9.01
C VAL A 56 -32.05 11.90 -8.79
N TYR A 57 -32.29 11.42 -7.57
CA TYR A 57 -33.61 11.16 -7.00
C TYR A 57 -33.90 12.16 -5.87
N GLY A 58 -33.57 13.44 -5.98
CA GLY A 58 -33.90 14.51 -5.00
C GLY A 58 -33.40 14.40 -3.54
N SER A 59 -33.03 13.21 -3.02
CA SER A 59 -32.48 12.93 -1.68
C SER A 59 -32.17 11.42 -1.52
N ILE A 60 -31.42 11.04 -0.48
CA ILE A 60 -31.21 9.63 -0.11
C ILE A 60 -32.52 8.89 0.18
N ASN A 61 -33.55 9.58 0.69
CA ASN A 61 -34.83 8.99 1.05
C ASN A 61 -35.56 8.40 -0.16
N GLN A 62 -35.34 8.93 -1.37
CA GLN A 62 -35.96 8.36 -2.58
C GLN A 62 -35.28 7.07 -3.06
N LEU A 63 -34.06 6.77 -2.59
CA LEU A 63 -33.39 5.48 -2.83
C LEU A 63 -33.91 4.37 -1.92
N ILE A 64 -34.59 4.74 -0.82
CA ILE A 64 -35.16 3.83 0.16
C ILE A 64 -36.63 3.59 -0.22
N ALA A 65 -37.02 2.33 -0.28
CA ALA A 65 -38.40 1.90 -0.52
C ALA A 65 -38.87 0.99 0.62
N ASP A 66 -40.16 0.71 0.66
CA ASP A 66 -40.78 -0.14 1.68
C ASP A 66 -40.26 -1.58 1.67
N ASN A 67 -39.61 -2.00 0.59
CA ASN A 67 -38.97 -3.31 0.47
C ASN A 67 -37.52 -3.21 -0.02
N TYR A 68 -36.75 -4.22 0.36
CA TYR A 68 -35.33 -4.33 0.05
C TYR A 68 -35.05 -4.39 -1.45
N CYS A 69 -35.82 -5.19 -2.20
CA CYS A 69 -35.57 -5.42 -3.63
C CYS A 69 -35.71 -4.13 -4.44
N GLU A 70 -36.72 -3.33 -4.14
CA GLU A 70 -36.93 -2.04 -4.78
C GLU A 70 -35.84 -1.04 -4.41
N SER A 71 -35.47 -0.95 -3.13
CA SER A 71 -34.36 -0.09 -2.67
C SER A 71 -33.05 -0.45 -3.40
N TYR A 72 -32.78 -1.76 -3.53
CA TYR A 72 -31.61 -2.26 -4.22
C TYR A 72 -31.64 -1.94 -5.73
N ALA A 73 -32.79 -2.09 -6.39
CA ALA A 73 -32.94 -1.75 -7.81
C ALA A 73 -32.74 -0.24 -8.07
N LYS A 74 -33.25 0.62 -7.18
CA LYS A 74 -33.03 2.08 -7.23
C LYS A 74 -31.56 2.42 -7.04
N LEU A 75 -30.90 1.81 -6.06
CA LEU A 75 -29.46 1.98 -5.82
C LEU A 75 -28.60 1.55 -7.02
N LEU A 76 -28.90 0.39 -7.64
CA LEU A 76 -28.19 -0.06 -8.84
C LEU A 76 -28.37 0.89 -10.02
N SER A 77 -29.58 1.43 -10.20
CA SER A 77 -29.89 2.41 -11.25
C SER A 77 -29.12 3.71 -11.02
N TYR A 78 -29.09 4.20 -9.77
CA TYR A 78 -28.31 5.36 -9.37
C TYR A 78 -26.80 5.17 -9.63
N TYR A 79 -26.25 4.00 -9.27
CA TYR A 79 -24.83 3.72 -9.52
C TYR A 79 -24.47 3.73 -11.02
N LYS A 80 -25.35 3.22 -11.88
CA LYS A 80 -25.20 3.32 -13.34
C LYS A 80 -25.26 4.77 -13.83
N TYR A 81 -26.20 5.56 -13.30
CA TYR A 81 -26.29 6.98 -13.60
C TYR A 81 -24.98 7.71 -13.25
N LEU A 82 -24.40 7.47 -12.07
CA LEU A 82 -23.14 8.10 -11.66
C LEU A 82 -22.00 7.79 -12.65
N LYS A 83 -21.88 6.53 -13.09
CA LYS A 83 -20.88 6.16 -14.11
C LYS A 83 -21.10 6.90 -15.43
N ILE A 84 -22.33 6.99 -15.92
CA ILE A 84 -22.64 7.72 -17.16
C ILE A 84 -22.37 9.22 -17.00
N ARG A 85 -22.73 9.81 -15.86
CA ARG A 85 -22.44 11.21 -15.55
C ARG A 85 -20.93 11.47 -15.53
N PHE A 86 -20.15 10.57 -14.94
CA PHE A 86 -18.69 10.65 -14.92
C PHE A 86 -18.11 10.59 -16.33
N MET A 87 -18.62 9.69 -17.19
CA MET A 87 -18.21 9.59 -18.60
C MET A 87 -18.53 10.84 -19.44
N LYS A 88 -19.49 11.66 -19.03
CA LYS A 88 -19.89 12.90 -19.71
C LYS A 88 -19.15 14.14 -19.23
N LYS A 89 -18.37 14.04 -18.15
CA LYS A 89 -17.59 15.18 -17.66
C LYS A 89 -16.29 15.29 -18.46
N ASP A 90 -16.04 16.47 -19.02
CA ASP A 90 -14.78 16.79 -19.70
C ASP A 90 -13.63 17.01 -18.70
N ASP A 91 -13.94 17.42 -17.46
CA ASP A 91 -12.99 17.63 -16.37
C ASP A 91 -13.32 16.75 -15.14
N ILE A 92 -12.31 16.05 -14.63
CA ILE A 92 -12.41 15.24 -13.41
C ILE A 92 -12.11 16.12 -12.19
N ASN A 93 -13.08 16.30 -11.29
CA ASN A 93 -12.83 16.93 -9.99
C ASN A 93 -11.97 15.98 -9.13
N ILE A 94 -10.82 16.46 -8.68
CA ILE A 94 -9.89 15.72 -7.81
C ILE A 94 -10.58 15.22 -6.53
N GLU A 95 -11.50 16.01 -5.99
CA GLU A 95 -12.22 15.67 -4.75
C GLU A 95 -13.28 14.56 -4.96
N GLU A 96 -13.62 14.26 -6.22
CA GLU A 96 -14.51 13.16 -6.61
C GLU A 96 -13.74 11.90 -7.03
N LEU A 97 -12.41 11.86 -6.90
CA LEU A 97 -11.54 10.76 -7.37
C LEU A 97 -11.65 9.46 -6.57
N TYR A 98 -12.63 9.33 -5.69
CA TYR A 98 -12.84 8.12 -4.91
C TYR A 98 -13.12 6.92 -5.80
N THR A 99 -12.19 5.98 -5.84
CA THR A 99 -12.30 4.77 -6.67
C THR A 99 -13.29 3.76 -6.11
N SER A 100 -13.65 3.91 -4.82
CA SER A 100 -14.47 2.99 -4.04
C SER A 100 -15.06 3.70 -2.81
N SER A 101 -15.91 3.02 -2.03
CA SER A 101 -16.49 3.59 -0.80
C SER A 101 -15.42 4.14 0.16
N PRO A 102 -15.63 5.30 0.82
CA PRO A 102 -14.73 5.81 1.85
C PRO A 102 -14.64 4.89 3.08
N PHE A 103 -15.65 4.06 3.30
CA PHE A 103 -15.69 3.13 4.43
C PHE A 103 -14.98 1.80 4.15
N MET A 104 -14.42 1.62 2.94
CA MET A 104 -13.61 0.45 2.63
C MET A 104 -12.27 0.52 3.36
N ILE A 105 -11.87 -0.59 3.98
CA ILE A 105 -10.55 -0.72 4.62
C ILE A 105 -9.55 -1.07 3.52
N ASN A 106 -9.07 -0.05 2.80
CA ASN A 106 -8.00 -0.23 1.82
C ASN A 106 -7.19 1.06 1.53
N ALA A 107 -6.14 0.93 0.74
CA ALA A 107 -5.50 2.00 0.00
C ALA A 107 -5.41 1.62 -1.49
N PHE A 108 -5.24 2.61 -2.37
CA PHE A 108 -5.19 2.39 -3.81
C PHE A 108 -4.26 3.37 -4.51
N TYR A 109 -3.70 2.92 -5.64
CA TYR A 109 -3.13 3.77 -6.67
C TYR A 109 -3.93 3.65 -7.97
N SER A 110 -4.36 4.78 -8.50
CA SER A 110 -5.05 4.86 -9.79
C SER A 110 -4.07 5.31 -10.88
N PRO A 111 -3.72 4.46 -11.86
CA PRO A 111 -2.77 4.82 -12.92
C PRO A 111 -3.31 5.87 -13.89
N LEU A 112 -4.62 5.90 -14.13
CA LEU A 112 -5.25 6.82 -15.10
C LEU A 112 -5.16 8.28 -14.64
N THR A 113 -5.32 8.51 -13.35
CA THR A 113 -5.35 9.83 -12.72
C THR A 113 -4.08 10.11 -11.93
N ASN A 114 -3.13 9.17 -11.92
CA ASN A 114 -1.87 9.24 -11.18
C ASN A 114 -2.08 9.69 -9.72
N HIS A 115 -3.04 9.08 -9.01
CA HIS A 115 -3.34 9.43 -7.63
C HIS A 115 -3.16 8.23 -6.70
N ILE A 116 -2.81 8.52 -5.45
CA ILE A 116 -2.93 7.58 -4.34
C ILE A 116 -4.11 7.98 -3.48
N GLU A 117 -4.83 6.97 -2.99
CA GLU A 117 -6.01 7.12 -2.15
C GLU A 117 -5.83 6.30 -0.88
N ILE A 118 -5.84 6.96 0.28
CA ILE A 118 -5.77 6.31 1.60
C ILE A 118 -7.12 6.51 2.27
N LYS A 119 -7.89 5.42 2.40
CA LYS A 119 -9.23 5.50 2.97
C LYS A 119 -9.19 5.88 4.46
N PRO A 120 -10.16 6.66 4.96
CA PRO A 120 -10.21 7.05 6.37
C PRO A 120 -10.22 5.85 7.31
N THR A 121 -10.88 4.75 6.93
CA THR A 121 -10.89 3.52 7.75
C THR A 121 -9.57 2.76 7.81
N PHE A 122 -8.59 3.15 6.99
CA PHE A 122 -7.22 2.64 7.01
C PHE A 122 -6.34 3.45 8.00
N ILE A 123 -6.71 4.69 8.31
CA ILE A 123 -5.99 5.61 9.20
C ILE A 123 -6.43 5.40 10.65
N ARG A 124 -6.28 4.17 11.14
CA ARG A 124 -6.64 3.79 12.51
C ARG A 124 -5.83 2.58 12.96
N SER A 125 -5.86 2.30 14.26
CA SER A 125 -5.29 1.08 14.81
C SER A 125 -5.94 -0.17 14.18
N PRO A 126 -5.16 -1.22 13.82
CA PRO A 126 -3.74 -1.40 14.13
C PRO A 126 -2.75 -0.81 13.11
N LEU A 127 -3.22 -0.20 12.01
CA LEU A 127 -2.39 0.25 10.87
C LEU A 127 -1.66 1.58 11.12
N PHE A 128 -2.34 2.52 11.79
CA PHE A 128 -1.78 3.81 12.18
C PHE A 128 -2.31 4.22 13.55
N ASP A 129 -1.42 4.69 14.41
CA ASP A 129 -1.77 5.23 15.72
C ASP A 129 -0.78 6.35 16.07
N ALA A 130 -1.29 7.56 16.28
CA ALA A 130 -0.47 8.73 16.54
C ALA A 130 0.31 8.62 17.86
N GLU A 131 -0.12 7.77 18.79
CA GLU A 131 0.53 7.53 20.08
C GLU A 131 1.63 6.45 19.98
N LEU A 132 1.69 5.70 18.87
CA LEU A 132 2.76 4.72 18.67
C LEU A 132 4.05 5.36 18.13
N PRO A 133 5.22 4.82 18.52
CA PRO A 133 6.49 5.31 18.01
C PRO A 133 6.56 5.31 16.48
N PHE A 134 7.24 6.31 15.91
CA PHE A 134 7.30 6.52 14.46
C PHE A 134 7.75 5.29 13.67
N TYR A 135 8.69 4.49 14.19
CA TYR A 135 9.18 3.27 13.51
C TYR A 135 8.10 2.19 13.37
N VAL A 136 7.13 2.13 14.29
CA VAL A 136 5.95 1.25 14.17
C VAL A 136 5.05 1.76 13.05
N ASN A 137 4.74 3.07 13.07
CA ASN A 137 3.89 3.69 12.06
C ASN A 137 4.49 3.63 10.65
N TYR A 138 5.81 3.78 10.50
CA TYR A 138 6.49 3.59 9.23
C TYR A 138 6.54 2.13 8.79
N GLY A 139 6.73 1.18 9.70
CA GLY A 139 6.64 -0.26 9.39
C GLY A 139 5.25 -0.67 8.92
N LYS A 140 4.21 0.04 9.36
CA LYS A 140 2.81 -0.23 9.00
C LYS A 140 2.31 0.69 7.87
N MET A 141 1.70 1.82 8.23
CA MET A 141 1.16 2.79 7.28
C MET A 141 2.23 3.30 6.30
N GLY A 142 3.48 3.47 6.75
CA GLY A 142 4.56 3.90 5.86
C GLY A 142 4.85 2.91 4.74
N TYR A 143 4.81 1.60 5.05
CA TYR A 143 4.93 0.53 4.07
C TYR A 143 3.77 0.56 3.08
N VAL A 144 2.51 0.68 3.54
CA VAL A 144 1.35 0.71 2.64
C VAL A 144 1.38 1.93 1.71
N ILE A 145 1.70 3.12 2.22
CA ILE A 145 1.83 4.30 1.37
C ILE A 145 2.97 4.13 0.36
N GLY A 146 4.09 3.54 0.79
CA GLY A 146 5.21 3.21 -0.10
C GLY A 146 4.81 2.21 -1.19
N HIS A 147 3.96 1.23 -0.85
CA HIS A 147 3.40 0.26 -1.77
C HIS A 147 2.56 0.96 -2.85
N GLU A 148 1.62 1.83 -2.47
CA GLU A 148 0.82 2.60 -3.43
C GLU A 148 1.67 3.51 -4.33
N ILE A 149 2.70 4.14 -3.77
CA ILE A 149 3.65 4.94 -4.57
C ILE A 149 4.39 4.06 -5.59
N THR A 150 4.67 2.80 -5.25
CA THR A 150 5.44 1.89 -6.10
C THR A 150 4.60 1.30 -7.24
N HIS A 151 3.28 1.26 -7.15
CA HIS A 151 2.42 0.90 -8.29
C HIS A 151 2.57 1.81 -9.52
N CYS A 152 3.25 2.97 -9.40
CA CYS A 152 3.59 3.77 -10.56
C CYS A 152 4.66 3.11 -11.48
N PHE A 153 5.26 2.01 -11.04
CA PHE A 153 6.21 1.16 -11.76
C PHE A 153 5.59 -0.17 -12.14
N GLN A 154 6.02 -0.73 -13.26
CA GLN A 154 5.58 -2.03 -13.74
C GLN A 154 6.78 -2.81 -14.28
N ASP A 155 6.67 -4.13 -14.22
CA ASP A 155 7.55 -5.12 -14.85
C ASP A 155 8.91 -5.39 -14.17
N SER A 156 9.17 -6.66 -13.87
CA SER A 156 10.47 -7.17 -13.41
C SER A 156 10.54 -8.70 -13.44
N GLN A 157 11.37 -9.23 -14.35
CA GLN A 157 11.56 -10.68 -14.51
C GLN A 157 12.08 -11.38 -13.25
N CYS A 158 12.95 -10.72 -12.46
CA CYS A 158 13.51 -11.31 -11.24
C CYS A 158 12.40 -11.68 -10.24
N PHE A 159 11.44 -10.78 -10.02
CA PHE A 159 10.34 -10.99 -9.08
C PHE A 159 9.42 -12.13 -9.55
N ILE A 160 9.18 -12.25 -10.86
CA ILE A 160 8.42 -13.38 -11.42
C ILE A 160 9.08 -14.71 -11.03
N GLU A 161 10.37 -14.85 -11.26
CA GLU A 161 11.11 -16.09 -10.99
C GLU A 161 11.17 -16.41 -9.50
N GLN A 162 11.40 -15.41 -8.67
CA GLN A 162 11.51 -15.60 -7.22
C GLN A 162 10.18 -16.02 -6.59
N TYR A 163 9.09 -15.30 -6.88
CA TYR A 163 7.79 -15.57 -6.27
C TYR A 163 7.21 -16.89 -6.75
N ARG A 164 7.39 -17.26 -8.04
CA ARG A 164 6.99 -18.57 -8.56
C ARG A 164 7.69 -19.75 -7.87
N ASN A 165 8.91 -19.55 -7.38
CA ASN A 165 9.71 -20.59 -6.73
C ASN A 165 9.49 -20.67 -5.20
N TYR A 166 8.70 -19.76 -4.61
CA TYR A 166 8.44 -19.77 -3.16
C TYR A 166 7.39 -20.82 -2.76
N SER A 167 7.56 -21.42 -1.58
CA SER A 167 6.98 -22.69 -1.13
C SER A 167 5.45 -22.80 -1.12
N GLU A 168 4.73 -21.68 -1.16
CA GLU A 168 3.26 -21.67 -1.29
C GLU A 168 2.81 -22.06 -2.72
N HIS A 169 3.71 -21.98 -3.71
CA HIS A 169 3.53 -22.57 -5.04
C HIS A 169 3.95 -24.06 -5.08
N SER A 170 4.68 -24.55 -4.08
CA SER A 170 5.10 -25.96 -3.98
C SER A 170 3.96 -26.93 -3.65
N TYR A 171 2.76 -26.44 -3.38
CA TYR A 171 1.53 -27.25 -3.45
C TYR A 171 1.18 -27.68 -4.90
N GLY A 172 2.02 -27.34 -5.89
CA GLY A 172 1.76 -27.59 -7.32
C GLY A 172 0.73 -26.63 -7.90
N LEU A 173 0.54 -25.47 -7.26
CA LEU A 173 -0.54 -24.55 -7.56
C LEU A 173 0.01 -23.36 -8.35
N PHE A 174 -0.16 -23.41 -9.66
CA PHE A 174 0.08 -22.27 -10.54
C PHE A 174 -1.23 -21.48 -10.64
N GLY A 175 -1.25 -20.31 -10.01
CA GLY A 175 -2.28 -19.32 -10.30
C GLY A 175 -2.16 -18.83 -11.73
N ASN A 176 -3.29 -18.67 -12.43
CA ASN A 176 -3.31 -18.08 -13.77
C ASN A 176 -3.16 -16.54 -13.76
N ILE A 177 -3.18 -15.92 -12.58
CA ILE A 177 -3.08 -14.47 -12.40
C ILE A 177 -1.65 -14.11 -12.01
N SER A 178 -1.13 -13.04 -12.60
CA SER A 178 0.17 -12.48 -12.26
C SER A 178 0.09 -11.69 -10.96
N THR A 179 0.97 -12.00 -10.01
CA THR A 179 1.15 -11.25 -8.75
C THR A 179 2.19 -10.14 -8.85
N LEU A 180 2.86 -10.04 -10.01
CA LEU A 180 4.08 -9.25 -10.18
C LEU A 180 3.92 -7.81 -9.70
N ASN A 181 2.88 -7.10 -10.14
CA ASN A 181 2.73 -5.68 -9.82
C ASN A 181 2.59 -5.43 -8.30
N GLU A 182 1.96 -6.38 -7.58
CA GLU A 182 1.82 -6.33 -6.12
C GLU A 182 3.13 -6.68 -5.43
N ASP A 183 3.85 -7.68 -5.93
CA ASP A 183 5.15 -8.11 -5.39
C ASP A 183 6.21 -7.01 -5.54
N ILE A 184 6.19 -6.32 -6.68
CA ILE A 184 6.98 -5.11 -6.97
C ILE A 184 6.65 -4.02 -5.95
N ALA A 185 5.37 -3.77 -5.72
CA ALA A 185 4.89 -2.74 -4.83
C ALA A 185 5.25 -3.02 -3.37
N ASP A 186 5.19 -4.28 -2.93
CA ASP A 186 5.64 -4.70 -1.59
C ASP A 186 7.12 -4.41 -1.36
N ASN A 187 7.96 -4.83 -2.29
CA ASN A 187 9.40 -4.67 -2.16
C ASN A 187 9.81 -3.19 -2.19
N GLY A 188 9.17 -2.39 -3.06
CA GLY A 188 9.39 -0.95 -3.08
C GLY A 188 8.85 -0.24 -1.85
N GLY A 189 7.65 -0.60 -1.40
CA GLY A 189 7.04 -0.04 -0.20
C GLY A 189 7.87 -0.25 1.04
N LEU A 190 8.41 -1.46 1.23
CA LEU A 190 9.32 -1.78 2.33
C LEU A 190 10.56 -0.89 2.31
N ARG A 191 11.22 -0.77 1.16
CA ARG A 191 12.44 0.03 1.01
C ARG A 191 12.18 1.51 1.28
N LEU A 192 11.14 2.07 0.67
CA LEU A 192 10.77 3.47 0.84
C LEU A 192 10.44 3.80 2.30
N ALA A 193 9.68 2.92 2.97
CA ALA A 193 9.33 3.05 4.38
C ALA A 193 10.56 2.99 5.28
N TYR A 194 11.45 2.00 5.07
CA TYR A 194 12.67 1.86 5.86
C TYR A 194 13.62 3.05 5.68
N MET A 195 13.78 3.55 4.44
CA MET A 195 14.60 4.72 4.16
C MET A 195 14.13 5.96 4.93
N ILE A 196 12.82 6.20 5.01
CA ILE A 196 12.28 7.33 5.76
C ILE A 196 12.34 7.11 7.26
N TYR A 197 12.07 5.90 7.73
CA TYR A 197 12.29 5.52 9.12
C TYR A 197 13.73 5.84 9.58
N GLN A 198 14.73 5.42 8.81
CA GLN A 198 16.14 5.71 9.11
C GLN A 198 16.46 7.22 9.03
N ALA A 199 15.89 7.93 8.05
CA ALA A 199 16.06 9.38 7.94
C ALA A 199 15.48 10.13 9.15
N GLU A 200 14.33 9.68 9.65
CA GLU A 200 13.68 10.24 10.84
C GLU A 200 14.46 9.93 12.12
N LEU A 201 14.95 8.69 12.26
CA LEU A 201 15.84 8.32 13.36
C LEU A 201 17.09 9.21 13.41
N LYS A 202 17.74 9.41 12.25
CA LYS A 202 18.90 10.32 12.13
C LYS A 202 18.54 11.77 12.48
N ARG A 203 17.35 12.24 12.07
CA ARG A 203 16.87 13.59 12.42
C ARG A 203 16.70 13.75 13.93
N ILE A 204 16.13 12.77 14.61
CA ILE A 204 15.95 12.74 16.07
C ILE A 204 17.31 12.78 16.78
N GLN A 205 18.27 11.95 16.33
CA GLN A 205 19.63 11.92 16.87
C GLN A 205 20.36 13.25 16.69
N ASN A 206 20.23 13.89 15.51
CA ASN A 206 20.83 15.21 15.25
C ASN A 206 20.26 16.32 16.15
N LEU A 207 19.06 16.12 16.72
CA LEU A 207 18.46 17.03 17.70
C LEU A 207 18.88 16.71 19.14
N GLY A 208 19.81 15.77 19.35
CA GLY A 208 20.22 15.31 20.67
C GLY A 208 19.14 14.54 21.42
N LYS A 209 18.10 14.05 20.72
CA LYS A 209 16.98 13.31 21.30
C LYS A 209 17.16 11.80 21.06
N GLN A 210 16.47 11.00 21.87
CA GLN A 210 16.36 9.56 21.68
C GLN A 210 14.96 9.20 21.15
N PRO A 211 14.83 8.15 20.34
CA PRO A 211 13.52 7.67 19.93
C PRO A 211 12.77 7.10 21.14
N GLU A 212 11.45 7.22 21.13
CA GLU A 212 10.61 6.55 22.13
C GLU A 212 10.76 5.03 22.01
N LEU A 213 11.00 4.36 23.13
CA LEU A 213 11.19 2.91 23.17
C LEU A 213 10.00 2.22 23.82
N LEU A 214 9.59 1.07 23.29
CA LEU A 214 8.54 0.24 23.87
C LEU A 214 9.13 -0.63 24.99
N PRO A 215 8.86 -0.34 26.29
CA PRO A 215 9.65 -0.91 27.39
C PRO A 215 9.58 -2.44 27.47
N ARG A 216 8.41 -3.03 27.15
CA ARG A 216 8.22 -4.48 27.12
C ARG A 216 9.05 -5.18 26.04
N LEU A 217 9.32 -4.51 24.91
CA LEU A 217 10.10 -5.07 23.82
C LEU A 217 11.60 -4.86 24.06
N VAL A 218 11.99 -3.73 24.66
CA VAL A 218 13.36 -3.50 25.14
C VAL A 218 13.76 -4.56 26.18
N ALA A 219 12.87 -4.88 27.12
CA ALA A 219 13.11 -5.94 28.11
C ALA A 219 13.35 -7.33 27.47
N LYS A 220 12.82 -7.55 26.26
CA LYS A 220 13.06 -8.75 25.44
C LYS A 220 14.27 -8.64 24.50
N LYS A 221 15.04 -7.55 24.60
CA LYS A 221 16.20 -7.23 23.74
C LYS A 221 15.82 -7.13 22.25
N ILE A 222 14.61 -6.67 21.95
CA ILE A 222 14.15 -6.44 20.58
C ILE A 222 14.51 -5.00 20.19
N THR A 223 15.22 -4.83 19.08
CA THR A 223 15.66 -3.50 18.59
C THR A 223 14.55 -2.75 17.86
N ILE A 224 14.68 -1.43 17.70
CA ILE A 224 13.71 -0.64 16.93
C ILE A 224 13.66 -1.06 15.44
N ASP A 225 14.77 -1.52 14.87
CA ASP A 225 14.79 -2.08 13.51
C ASP A 225 14.00 -3.38 13.44
N GLN A 226 14.18 -4.28 14.41
CA GLN A 226 13.39 -5.52 14.50
C GLN A 226 11.90 -5.19 14.68
N ILE A 227 11.56 -4.18 15.49
CA ILE A 227 10.16 -3.75 15.68
C ILE A 227 9.59 -3.22 14.37
N PHE A 228 10.34 -2.46 13.57
CA PHE A 228 9.89 -2.01 12.25
C PHE A 228 9.45 -3.19 11.37
N PHE A 229 10.29 -4.21 11.23
CA PHE A 229 9.99 -5.39 10.41
C PHE A 229 8.84 -6.23 10.99
N LEU A 230 8.81 -6.43 12.32
CA LEU A 230 7.71 -7.14 12.99
C LEU A 230 6.39 -6.41 12.82
N SER A 231 6.40 -5.07 12.86
CA SER A 231 5.19 -4.25 12.69
C SER A 231 4.58 -4.42 11.29
N LEU A 232 5.43 -4.54 10.26
CA LEU A 232 4.99 -4.85 8.90
C LEU A 232 4.46 -6.28 8.79
N ALA A 233 5.22 -7.27 9.26
CA ALA A 233 4.83 -8.67 9.17
C ALA A 233 3.47 -8.95 9.84
N GLN A 234 3.17 -8.24 10.94
CA GLN A 234 1.88 -8.34 11.63
C GLN A 234 0.68 -7.89 10.81
N LEU A 235 0.86 -7.05 9.78
CA LEU A 235 -0.22 -6.67 8.85
C LEU A 235 -0.75 -7.87 8.06
N TYR A 236 0.10 -8.87 7.86
CA TYR A 236 -0.16 -10.04 7.03
C TYR A 236 -0.49 -11.30 7.86
N CYS A 237 -0.63 -11.18 9.18
CA CYS A 237 -1.08 -12.28 10.03
C CYS A 237 -2.51 -12.69 9.66
N ARG A 238 -2.65 -13.80 8.94
CA ARG A 238 -3.94 -14.43 8.63
C ARG A 238 -3.80 -15.94 8.54
N THR A 239 -4.92 -16.63 8.70
CA THR A 239 -5.06 -18.06 8.41
C THR A 239 -6.12 -18.26 7.34
N LEU A 240 -5.86 -19.15 6.39
CA LEU A 240 -6.81 -19.50 5.33
C LEU A 240 -7.10 -20.99 5.33
N THR A 241 -8.33 -21.36 4.98
CA THR A 241 -8.63 -22.75 4.61
C THR A 241 -7.97 -23.07 3.26
N ARG A 242 -7.70 -24.36 3.01
CA ARG A 242 -7.13 -24.83 1.73
C ARG A 242 -7.97 -24.36 0.53
N ASP A 243 -9.30 -24.50 0.60
CA ASP A 243 -10.20 -24.09 -0.48
C ASP A 243 -10.17 -22.59 -0.75
N ARG A 244 -10.07 -21.78 0.32
CA ARG A 244 -9.97 -20.33 0.17
C ARG A 244 -8.63 -19.93 -0.46
N LEU A 245 -7.53 -20.57 -0.06
CA LEU A 245 -6.22 -20.35 -0.66
C LEU A 245 -6.24 -20.69 -2.16
N LEU A 246 -6.76 -21.87 -2.53
CA LEU A 246 -6.91 -22.29 -3.92
C LEU A 246 -7.73 -21.31 -4.77
N LYS A 247 -8.81 -20.77 -4.21
CA LYS A 247 -9.63 -19.77 -4.88
C LYS A 247 -8.84 -18.47 -5.10
N LEU A 248 -8.16 -17.97 -4.07
CA LEU A 248 -7.40 -16.72 -4.13
C LEU A 248 -6.26 -16.80 -5.15
N LEU A 249 -5.52 -17.91 -5.21
CA LEU A 249 -4.46 -18.10 -6.21
C LEU A 249 -4.94 -17.93 -7.66
N ASN A 250 -6.25 -18.04 -7.92
CA ASN A 250 -6.84 -17.91 -9.25
C ASN A 250 -7.56 -16.57 -9.51
N ILE A 251 -7.81 -15.75 -8.48
CA ILE A 251 -8.61 -14.51 -8.63
C ILE A 251 -7.99 -13.28 -7.97
N ASP A 252 -7.05 -13.47 -7.05
CA ASP A 252 -6.41 -12.41 -6.27
C ASP A 252 -5.08 -12.06 -6.95
N PRO A 253 -4.86 -10.79 -7.35
CA PRO A 253 -3.58 -10.37 -7.90
C PRO A 253 -2.48 -10.27 -6.84
N HIS A 254 -2.78 -10.48 -5.56
CA HIS A 254 -1.76 -10.45 -4.51
C HIS A 254 -1.21 -11.85 -4.23
N SER A 255 0.11 -11.93 -4.01
CA SER A 255 0.72 -13.11 -3.42
C SER A 255 0.08 -13.45 -2.06
N PRO A 256 0.08 -14.73 -1.65
CA PRO A 256 -0.38 -15.08 -0.32
C PRO A 256 0.40 -14.35 0.79
N SER A 257 -0.23 -14.19 1.96
CA SER A 257 0.29 -13.31 3.00
C SER A 257 1.67 -13.69 3.53
N GLU A 258 2.02 -14.99 3.57
CA GLU A 258 3.36 -15.41 4.00
C GLU A 258 4.42 -15.00 2.98
N SER A 259 4.22 -15.26 1.69
CA SER A 259 5.16 -14.84 0.64
C SER A 259 5.32 -13.32 0.56
N ARG A 260 4.24 -12.54 0.75
CA ARG A 260 4.32 -11.07 0.81
C ARG A 260 5.23 -10.56 1.94
N VAL A 261 5.38 -11.32 3.02
CA VAL A 261 6.31 -11.00 4.10
C VAL A 261 7.69 -11.58 3.81
N ASN A 262 7.77 -12.90 3.64
CA ASN A 262 9.04 -13.60 3.64
C ASN A 262 9.89 -13.30 2.40
N VAL A 263 9.28 -13.33 1.21
CA VAL A 263 10.01 -13.04 -0.03
C VAL A 263 10.42 -11.57 -0.10
N CYS A 264 9.55 -10.68 0.36
CA CYS A 264 9.86 -9.25 0.49
C CYS A 264 11.05 -9.00 1.43
N PHE A 265 11.11 -9.69 2.58
CA PHE A 265 12.21 -9.57 3.54
C PHE A 265 13.51 -10.22 3.06
N GLN A 266 13.43 -11.35 2.36
CA GLN A 266 14.57 -12.00 1.69
C GLN A 266 15.31 -11.04 0.75
N ASN A 267 14.58 -10.13 0.11
CA ASN A 267 15.12 -9.15 -0.83
C ASN A 267 15.72 -7.90 -0.19
N PHE A 268 15.75 -7.81 1.15
CA PHE A 268 16.22 -6.61 1.83
C PHE A 268 17.35 -6.94 2.82
N ASP A 269 18.56 -6.47 2.48
CA ASP A 269 19.78 -6.63 3.29
C ASP A 269 19.58 -6.17 4.73
N LYS A 270 18.86 -5.05 4.92
CA LYS A 270 18.61 -4.49 6.25
C LYS A 270 17.78 -5.38 7.15
N PHE A 271 16.91 -6.23 6.59
CA PHE A 271 16.23 -7.25 7.38
C PHE A 271 17.24 -8.28 7.90
N ALA A 272 18.05 -8.85 7.01
CA ALA A 272 19.04 -9.85 7.37
C ALA A 272 20.07 -9.32 8.38
N GLU A 273 20.50 -8.06 8.24
CA GLU A 273 21.36 -7.37 9.22
C GLU A 273 20.68 -7.25 10.59
N SER A 274 19.41 -6.81 10.61
CA SER A 274 18.66 -6.58 11.86
C SER A 274 18.38 -7.85 12.66
N PHE A 275 18.28 -8.99 11.99
CA PHE A 275 18.03 -10.31 12.60
C PHE A 275 19.27 -11.22 12.60
N ASN A 276 20.44 -10.72 12.18
CA ASN A 276 21.69 -11.48 12.07
C ASN A 276 21.54 -12.78 11.27
N CYS A 277 20.76 -12.75 10.18
CA CYS A 277 20.58 -13.91 9.32
C CYS A 277 21.86 -14.19 8.53
N SER A 278 22.43 -15.40 8.63
CA SER A 278 23.60 -15.80 7.84
C SER A 278 23.29 -15.85 6.34
N ILE A 279 24.27 -15.52 5.49
CA ILE A 279 24.13 -15.63 4.03
C ILE A 279 23.82 -17.10 3.67
N GLY A 280 22.86 -17.29 2.75
CA GLY A 280 22.37 -18.61 2.34
C GLY A 280 21.29 -19.19 3.25
N SER A 281 20.98 -18.57 4.38
CA SER A 281 19.83 -18.99 5.20
C SER A 281 18.50 -18.69 4.48
N PRO A 282 17.38 -19.36 4.85
CA PRO A 282 16.10 -19.19 4.18
C PRO A 282 15.61 -17.73 4.07
N MET A 283 15.97 -16.87 5.04
CA MET A 283 15.59 -15.45 5.06
C MET A 283 16.71 -14.50 4.62
N ASN A 284 17.84 -15.03 4.15
CA ASN A 284 18.95 -14.26 3.60
C ASN A 284 19.59 -15.03 2.41
N PRO A 285 18.87 -15.17 1.29
CA PRO A 285 19.41 -15.82 0.11
C PRO A 285 20.54 -14.99 -0.52
N GLU A 286 21.48 -15.68 -1.17
CA GLU A 286 22.59 -15.03 -1.89
C GLU A 286 22.10 -14.16 -3.05
N LYS A 287 21.10 -14.66 -3.78
CA LYS A 287 20.43 -13.95 -4.87
C LYS A 287 19.20 -13.24 -4.33
N ARG A 288 19.12 -11.94 -4.59
CA ARG A 288 18.00 -11.10 -4.18
C ARG A 288 17.51 -10.30 -5.38
N CYS A 289 16.21 -10.10 -5.44
CA CYS A 289 15.60 -9.19 -6.40
C CYS A 289 15.60 -7.77 -5.82
N PHE A 290 16.05 -6.83 -6.61
CA PHE A 290 16.08 -5.42 -6.25
C PHE A 290 15.31 -4.64 -7.31
N LEU A 291 14.30 -3.91 -6.86
CA LEU A 291 13.69 -2.86 -7.65
C LEU A 291 14.20 -1.53 -7.14
N LEU A 292 14.67 -0.70 -8.08
CA LEU A 292 14.60 0.76 -8.17
C LEU A 292 14.89 1.65 -6.94
N TRP A 293 15.23 1.10 -5.77
CA TRP A 293 15.29 1.81 -4.49
C TRP A 293 16.53 1.54 -3.63
#